data_AF-K9IG73-F1
#
_entry.id   AF-K9IG73-F1
#
_cell.length_a   1.000
_cell.length_b   1.000
_cell.length_c   1.000
_cell.angle_alpha   90.00
_cell.angle_beta   90.00
_cell.angle_gamma   90.00
#
_symmetry.space_group_name_H-M   'P 1'
#
loop_
_entity.id
_entity.type
_entity.pdbx_description
1 polymer ?
#
loop_
_entity_poly.entity_id
_entity_poly.type
_entity_poly.pdbx_seq_one_letter_code
_entity_poly.pdbx_strand_id
1 'polypeptide(L)'
;MAGTVLGVGAGVFTLALLWVLALLLCALLSRASGVARFSVLFVFLGALIATAVLLLLPRAGETPAPEVEVQIVDAFFIGRYVLLAFLTAVFLGGLFLVLTNHILEPIYAKPLRSY
;
A
#
# COMPACT_ATOMS: atom_id res chain seq x y z
N MET A 1 -22.58 12.55 -9.00
CA MET A 1 -22.73 13.55 -10.08
C MET A 1 -21.95 14.86 -9.77
N ALA A 2 -20.82 14.78 -9.07
CA ALA A 2 -19.91 15.92 -8.89
C ALA A 2 -18.83 15.79 -9.96
N GLY A 3 -18.82 16.66 -10.98
CA GLY A 3 -17.84 16.58 -12.07
C GLY A 3 -18.33 16.97 -13.46
N THR A 4 -19.58 17.39 -13.60
CA THR A 4 -20.09 17.96 -14.86
C THR A 4 -20.12 19.48 -14.78
N VAL A 5 -19.49 20.15 -15.74
CA VAL A 5 -19.56 21.60 -15.94
C VAL A 5 -20.47 21.86 -17.13
N LEU A 6 -21.56 22.59 -16.95
CA LEU A 6 -22.57 22.89 -18.00
C LEU A 6 -23.15 21.63 -18.69
N GLY A 7 -23.28 20.52 -17.96
CA GLY A 7 -23.75 19.24 -18.51
C GLY A 7 -22.71 18.46 -19.32
N VAL A 8 -21.48 18.98 -19.43
CA VAL A 8 -20.34 18.34 -20.08
C VAL A 8 -19.37 17.81 -19.01
N GLY A 9 -18.73 16.66 -19.23
CA GLY A 9 -17.74 16.13 -18.29
C GLY A 9 -16.56 17.07 -18.10
N ALA A 10 -16.06 17.21 -16.86
CA ALA A 10 -14.97 18.13 -16.52
C ALA A 10 -13.72 17.98 -17.42
N GLY A 11 -13.37 16.75 -17.83
CA GLY A 11 -12.23 16.50 -18.71
C GLY A 11 -12.38 17.07 -20.13
N VAL A 12 -13.60 17.12 -20.66
CA VAL A 12 -13.85 17.73 -21.98
C VAL A 12 -13.80 19.25 -21.86
N PHE A 13 -14.35 19.78 -20.77
CA PHE A 13 -14.30 21.21 -20.48
C PHE A 13 -12.86 21.71 -20.31
N THR A 14 -11.99 20.97 -19.60
CA THR A 14 -10.58 21.33 -19.43
C THR A 14 -9.80 21.28 -20.75
N LEU A 15 -10.03 20.28 -21.59
CA LEU A 15 -9.42 20.20 -22.92
C LEU A 15 -9.86 21.35 -23.83
N ALA A 16 -11.14 21.69 -23.82
CA ALA A 16 -11.66 22.81 -24.60
C ALA A 16 -11.03 24.14 -24.16
N LEU A 17 -10.98 24.40 -22.85
CA LEU A 17 -10.38 25.61 -22.30
C LEU A 17 -8.89 25.71 -22.66
N LEU A 18 -8.14 24.60 -22.54
CA LEU A 18 -6.72 24.53 -22.88
C LEU A 18 -6.47 24.93 -24.33
N TRP A 19 -7.22 24.36 -25.27
CA TRP A 19 -7.05 24.65 -26.70
C TRP A 19 -7.47 26.07 -27.07
N VAL A 20 -8.55 26.59 -26.50
CA VAL A 20 -8.99 27.97 -26.72
C VAL A 20 -7.87 28.94 -26.29
N LEU A 21 -7.30 28.76 -25.10
CA LEU A 21 -6.22 29.60 -24.60
C LEU A 21 -4.94 29.45 -25.44
N ALA A 22 -4.57 28.22 -25.81
CA ALA A 22 -3.39 27.96 -26.64
C ALA A 22 -3.50 28.62 -28.02
N LEU A 23 -4.64 28.48 -28.70
CA LEU A 23 -4.88 29.09 -30.01
C LEU A 23 -4.92 30.62 -29.93
N LEU A 24 -5.50 31.18 -28.86
CA LEU A 24 -5.52 32.62 -28.62
C LEU A 24 -4.09 33.15 -28.42
N LEU A 25 -3.26 32.46 -27.62
CA LEU A 25 -1.85 32.79 -27.49
C LEU A 25 -1.13 32.69 -28.83
N CYS A 26 -1.32 31.63 -29.60
CA CYS A 26 -0.76 31.49 -30.95
C CYS A 26 -1.14 32.68 -31.86
N ALA A 27 -2.40 33.13 -31.81
CA ALA A 27 -2.88 34.28 -32.57
C ALA A 27 -2.28 35.61 -32.10
N LEU A 28 -1.99 35.77 -30.81
CA LEU A 28 -1.31 36.95 -30.28
C LEU A 28 0.18 36.96 -30.65
N LEU A 29 0.85 35.81 -30.52
CA LEU A 29 2.28 35.67 -30.80
C LEU A 29 2.60 35.69 -32.30
N SER A 30 1.68 35.30 -33.17
CA SER A 30 1.85 35.43 -34.63
C SER A 30 1.94 36.89 -35.09
N ARG A 31 1.40 37.83 -34.30
CA ARG A 31 1.50 39.28 -34.54
C ARG A 31 2.85 39.88 -34.15
N ALA A 32 3.63 39.19 -33.31
CA ALA A 32 4.98 39.65 -32.95
C ALA A 32 5.90 39.61 -34.17
N SER A 33 6.99 40.38 -34.20
CA SER A 33 8.00 40.35 -35.27
C SER A 33 9.28 39.65 -34.82
N GLY A 34 10.05 39.12 -35.78
CA GLY A 34 11.32 38.45 -35.50
C GLY A 34 11.18 37.06 -34.86
N VAL A 35 12.17 36.70 -34.02
CA VAL A 35 12.32 35.35 -33.43
C VAL A 35 11.12 34.94 -32.56
N ALA A 36 10.40 35.91 -31.99
CA ALA A 36 9.21 35.66 -31.17
C ALA A 36 8.08 34.94 -31.93
N ARG A 37 8.01 35.04 -33.27
CA ARG A 37 7.03 34.30 -34.09
C ARG A 37 7.19 32.79 -33.98
N PHE A 38 8.42 32.30 -33.81
CA PHE A 38 8.69 30.87 -33.64
C PHE A 38 8.19 30.32 -32.31
N SER A 39 7.91 31.19 -31.33
CA SER A 39 7.32 30.77 -30.05
C SER A 39 5.93 30.13 -30.22
N VAL A 40 5.21 30.43 -31.31
CA VAL A 40 3.94 29.78 -31.67
C VAL A 40 4.09 28.26 -31.77
N LEU A 41 5.21 27.77 -32.32
CA LEU A 41 5.48 26.33 -32.43
C LEU A 41 5.58 25.70 -31.03
N PHE A 42 6.28 26.35 -30.10
CA PHE A 42 6.45 25.86 -28.73
C PHE A 42 5.13 25.86 -27.96
N VAL A 43 4.29 26.87 -28.13
CA VAL A 43 2.95 26.93 -27.51
C VAL A 43 2.07 25.79 -28.04
N PHE A 44 2.06 25.58 -29.36
CA PHE A 44 1.27 24.52 -29.99
C PHE A 44 1.75 23.12 -29.59
N LEU A 45 3.06 22.88 -29.63
CA LEU A 45 3.64 21.61 -29.16
C LEU A 45 3.40 21.38 -27.67
N GLY A 46 3.50 22.43 -26.85
CA GLY A 46 3.17 22.37 -25.43
C GLY A 46 1.72 21.97 -25.18
N ALA A 47 0.77 22.54 -25.93
CA ALA A 47 -0.64 22.16 -25.87
C ALA A 47 -0.87 20.69 -26.27
N LEU A 48 -0.21 20.23 -27.35
CA LEU A 48 -0.25 18.83 -27.76
C LEU A 48 0.29 17.89 -26.68
N ILE A 49 1.45 18.19 -26.10
CA ILE A 49 2.05 17.39 -25.03
C ILE A 49 1.11 17.35 -23.82
N ALA A 50 0.56 18.49 -23.40
CA ALA A 50 -0.39 18.55 -22.30
C ALA A 50 -1.64 17.71 -22.59
N THR A 51 -2.17 17.73 -23.81
CA THR A 51 -3.30 16.86 -24.18
C THR A 51 -2.94 15.38 -24.18
N ALA A 52 -1.75 15.01 -24.67
CA ALA A 52 -1.27 13.64 -24.61
C ALA A 52 -1.14 13.16 -23.16
N VAL A 53 -0.57 13.99 -22.29
CA VAL A 53 -0.46 13.72 -20.84
C VAL A 53 -1.84 13.52 -20.22
N LEU A 54 -2.81 14.40 -20.50
CA LEU A 54 -4.17 14.29 -19.96
C LEU A 54 -4.96 13.09 -20.49
N LEU A 55 -4.62 12.57 -21.67
CA LEU A 55 -5.26 11.40 -22.28
C LEU A 55 -4.59 10.08 -21.88
N LEU A 56 -3.27 10.07 -21.74
CA LEU A 56 -2.47 8.87 -21.46
C LEU A 56 -2.29 8.62 -19.96
N LEU A 57 -2.40 9.65 -19.11
CA LEU A 57 -2.41 9.44 -17.68
C LEU A 57 -3.74 8.78 -17.27
N PRO A 58 -3.69 7.62 -16.60
CA PRO A 58 -4.88 6.96 -16.12
C PRO A 58 -5.65 7.90 -15.20
N ARG A 59 -6.96 8.05 -15.43
CA ARG A 59 -7.80 8.84 -14.52
C ARG A 59 -7.93 8.09 -13.21
N ALA A 60 -7.77 8.82 -12.10
CA ALA A 60 -8.00 8.30 -10.77
C ALA A 60 -9.37 7.59 -10.72
N GLY A 61 -9.37 6.26 -10.55
CA GLY A 61 -10.56 5.43 -10.46
C GLY A 61 -10.80 4.42 -11.61
N GLU A 62 -9.99 4.39 -12.67
CA GLU A 62 -10.10 3.33 -13.71
C GLU A 62 -9.40 2.03 -13.34
N THR A 63 -8.39 2.11 -12.48
CA THR A 63 -7.93 0.93 -11.76
C THR A 63 -8.91 0.73 -10.61
N PRO A 64 -9.67 -0.39 -10.55
CA PRO A 64 -10.28 -0.75 -9.29
C PRO A 64 -9.16 -0.68 -8.26
N ALA A 65 -9.39 0.03 -7.14
CA ALA A 65 -8.54 -0.15 -5.98
C ALA A 65 -8.39 -1.66 -5.84
N PRO A 66 -7.16 -2.22 -5.80
CA PRO A 66 -7.00 -3.66 -5.69
C PRO A 66 -7.99 -4.08 -4.62
N GLU A 67 -8.95 -4.93 -4.99
CA GLU A 67 -9.84 -5.51 -4.00
C GLU A 67 -8.86 -6.04 -2.98
N VAL A 68 -8.82 -5.39 -1.81
CA VAL A 68 -7.99 -5.85 -0.72
C VAL A 68 -8.71 -7.13 -0.37
N GLU A 69 -8.32 -8.20 -1.04
CA GLU A 69 -8.76 -9.55 -0.81
C GLU A 69 -8.50 -9.69 0.67
N VAL A 70 -9.58 -9.64 1.45
CA VAL A 70 -9.49 -9.47 2.90
C VAL A 70 -8.89 -10.77 3.37
N GLN A 71 -7.56 -10.81 3.44
CA GLN A 71 -6.84 -11.98 3.84
C GLN A 71 -7.17 -12.12 5.31
N ILE A 72 -8.04 -13.08 5.62
CA ILE A 72 -8.45 -13.37 6.99
C ILE A 72 -7.22 -13.98 7.67
N VAL A 73 -6.39 -13.11 8.25
CA VAL A 73 -5.22 -13.49 9.02
C VAL A 73 -5.59 -13.52 10.50
N ASP A 74 -5.07 -14.51 11.22
CA ASP A 74 -5.21 -14.54 12.67
C ASP A 74 -4.31 -13.47 13.29
N ALA A 75 -4.91 -12.36 13.70
CA ALA A 75 -4.21 -11.25 14.32
C ALA A 75 -3.52 -11.65 15.64
N PHE A 76 -3.92 -12.76 16.27
CA PHE A 76 -3.39 -13.22 17.56
C PHE A 76 -2.48 -14.45 17.44
N PHE A 77 -2.04 -14.79 16.23
CA PHE A 77 -1.18 -15.95 15.96
C PHE A 77 0.04 -15.97 16.90
N ILE A 78 0.80 -14.87 16.96
CA ILE A 78 2.02 -14.77 17.79
C ILE A 78 1.68 -14.94 19.28
N GLY A 79 0.60 -14.32 19.75
CA GLY A 79 0.15 -14.43 21.14
C GLY A 79 -0.18 -15.87 21.54
N ARG A 80 -0.80 -16.64 20.64
CA ARG A 80 -1.09 -18.07 20.87
C ARG A 80 0.18 -18.89 20.99
N TYR A 81 1.20 -18.67 20.15
CA TYR A 81 2.46 -19.41 20.25
C TYR A 81 3.26 -19.05 21.49
N VAL A 82 3.27 -17.78 21.90
CA VAL A 82 3.92 -17.35 23.14
C VAL A 82 3.24 -18.02 24.35
N LEU A 83 1.90 -18.02 24.38
CA LEU A 83 1.14 -18.69 25.44
C LEU A 83 1.41 -20.20 25.44
N LEU A 84 1.40 -20.84 24.27
CA LEU A 84 1.67 -22.26 24.13
C LEU A 84 3.09 -22.61 24.63
N ALA A 85 4.10 -21.83 24.26
CA ALA A 85 5.47 -22.02 24.70
C ALA A 85 5.63 -21.86 26.21
N PHE A 86 4.93 -20.89 26.81
CA PHE A 86 4.94 -20.71 28.26
C PHE A 86 4.28 -21.90 28.98
N LEU A 87 3.11 -22.32 28.51
CA LEU A 87 2.38 -23.45 29.09
C LEU A 87 3.17 -24.76 28.97
N THR A 88 3.85 -25.01 27.85
CA THR A 88 4.69 -26.20 27.69
C THR A 88 5.91 -26.16 28.60
N ALA A 89 6.56 -25.00 28.78
CA ALA A 89 7.67 -24.87 29.72
C ALA A 89 7.24 -25.17 31.17
N VAL A 90 6.11 -24.60 31.61
CA VAL A 90 5.56 -24.85 32.94
C VAL A 90 5.19 -26.33 33.11
N PHE A 91 4.55 -26.92 32.11
CA PHE A 91 4.19 -28.34 32.11
C PHE A 91 5.42 -29.24 32.22
N LEU A 92 6.45 -29.01 31.40
CA LEU A 92 7.69 -29.79 31.43
C LEU A 92 8.44 -29.62 32.75
N GLY A 93 8.51 -28.40 33.29
CA GLY A 93 9.09 -28.15 34.60
C GLY A 93 8.36 -28.89 35.71
N GLY A 94 7.02 -28.85 35.71
CA GLY A 94 6.19 -29.60 36.66
C GLY A 94 6.37 -31.11 36.53
N LEU A 95 6.38 -31.64 35.30
CA LEU A 95 6.63 -33.06 35.04
C LEU A 95 8.00 -33.50 35.56
N PHE A 96 9.03 -32.69 35.33
CA PHE A 96 10.38 -32.97 35.83
C PHE A 96 10.42 -33.00 37.36
N LEU A 97 9.77 -32.05 38.03
CA LEU A 97 9.69 -32.03 39.49
C LEU A 97 8.95 -33.26 40.06
N VAL A 98 7.84 -33.68 39.45
CA VAL A 98 7.12 -34.89 39.86
C VAL A 98 8.00 -36.12 39.69
N LEU A 99 8.70 -36.20 38.55
CA LEU A 99 9.59 -37.32 38.26
C LEU A 99 10.67 -37.46 39.33
N THR A 100 11.39 -36.38 39.64
CA THR A 100 12.48 -36.41 40.61
C THR A 100 12.01 -36.59 42.06
N ASN A 101 10.91 -35.94 42.46
CA ASN A 101 10.50 -35.91 43.86
C ASN A 101 9.56 -37.04 44.27
N HIS A 102 8.86 -37.69 43.35
CA HIS A 102 7.85 -38.72 43.70
C HIS A 102 8.08 -40.07 43.03
N ILE A 103 8.67 -40.09 41.83
CA ILE A 103 8.89 -41.35 41.10
C ILE A 103 10.29 -41.90 41.37
N LEU A 104 11.30 -41.04 41.38
CA LEU A 104 12.71 -41.41 41.58
C LEU A 104 13.16 -41.27 43.04
N GLU A 105 12.24 -41.39 44.01
CA GLU A 105 12.63 -41.37 45.42
C GLU A 105 13.68 -42.45 45.71
N PRO A 106 14.85 -42.10 46.27
CA PRO A 106 15.94 -43.04 46.46
C PRO A 106 15.56 -44.07 47.52
N ILE A 107 15.44 -45.33 47.12
CA ILE A 107 15.25 -46.46 48.04
C ILE A 107 16.63 -46.83 48.60
N TYR A 108 16.93 -46.34 49.80
CA TYR A 108 18.17 -46.68 50.49
C TYR A 108 18.18 -48.15 50.95
N ALA A 109 19.28 -48.85 50.67
CA ALA A 109 19.47 -50.21 51.15
C ALA A 109 19.58 -50.23 52.69
N LYS A 110 19.03 -51.28 53.31
CA LYS A 110 19.13 -51.50 54.75
C LYS A 110 20.60 -51.72 55.14
N PRO A 111 21.13 -51.09 56.21
CA PRO A 111 22.52 -51.23 56.59
C PRO A 111 22.85 -52.68 56.96
N LEU A 112 23.98 -53.20 56.45
CA LEU A 112 24.50 -54.51 56.80
C LEU A 112 24.89 -54.51 58.28
N ARG A 113 24.46 -55.53 59.01
CA ARG A 113 24.76 -55.69 60.43
C ARG A 113 26.27 -55.97 60.56
N SER A 114 27.04 -54.99 61.03
CA SER A 114 28.42 -55.23 61.46
C SER A 114 28.40 -56.16 62.66
N TYR A 115 29.14 -57.26 62.57
CA TYR A 115 29.52 -58.07 63.74
C TYR A 115 30.61 -57.36 64.54
#